data_AF-A0A166B6Z1-F1
#
_entry.id   AF-A0A166B6Z1-F1
#
_cell.length_a   1.000
_cell.length_b   1.000
_cell.length_c   1.000
_cell.angle_alpha   90.00
_cell.angle_beta   90.00
_cell.angle_gamma   90.00
#
_symmetry.space_group_name_H-M   'P 1'
#
loop_
_entity.id
_entity.type
_entity.pdbx_description
1 polymer ?
#
loop_
_entity_poly.entity_id
_entity_poly.type
_entity_poly.pdbx_seq_one_letter_code
_entity_poly.pdbx_strand_id
1 'polypeptide(L)'
;MDIDEKIYRNNGFRILGLDITSKNNKIKNRLSKVDAYRNRKNYDDSKPLEGVFDKSNINLLLPVDPSPSYIDFQNAKNRLNNVRIRLIDEILWFWPKSLDIALEQEVVDYLKDKNYDGAISYWNTQSMTDSLNTTSIHNLAILHHSKSLDLFINENSSEFLNDLELGLNYWADTLNSNNFKNFVKKRVNSLNDPRLTEDYVDTLFKELPYDLLNINLILIKKMLNTYEVSNQQVNKINNTIKIIQYSSFSEDIITNINSKILEYIDSLIKKYKDSFESDFTYSSDEKLKELFELRENLFPLFSILKTSYNGNSVSENIRNNNCLFILNKMITLLDLEQSGINNINIVLNDETKINQAQDILNLIVDYSISEDIQSKAESLYTIITLNGVLQDLDTSQNEVQIENSFKELGIPYTDKPDNNVNNDEFEAGVIYLANFIKLVGWILILSFAYFVYCTWM
;
A
#
# COMPACT_ATOMS: atom_id res chain seq x y z
N MET A 1 -5.61 -12.85 -16.66
CA MET A 1 -6.79 -12.02 -17.05
C MET A 1 -6.59 -10.57 -16.58
N ASP A 2 -7.40 -9.58 -17.01
CA ASP A 2 -7.37 -8.23 -16.39
C ASP A 2 -8.26 -8.25 -15.15
N ILE A 3 -7.64 -8.51 -13.99
CA ILE A 3 -8.32 -8.73 -12.70
C ILE A 3 -7.82 -7.69 -11.69
N ASP A 4 -8.75 -7.02 -11.04
CA ASP A 4 -8.54 -6.01 -10.00
C ASP A 4 -9.46 -6.24 -8.78
N GLU A 5 -9.39 -5.37 -7.78
CA GLU A 5 -10.26 -5.46 -6.60
C GLU A 5 -11.76 -5.23 -6.90
N LYS A 6 -12.10 -4.72 -8.09
CA LYS A 6 -13.48 -4.46 -8.52
C LYS A 6 -14.03 -5.60 -9.37
N ILE A 7 -13.33 -6.72 -9.48
CA ILE A 7 -13.69 -7.83 -10.36
C ILE A 7 -15.15 -8.30 -10.20
N TYR A 8 -15.66 -8.40 -8.96
CA TYR A 8 -17.06 -8.77 -8.72
C TYR A 8 -18.02 -7.60 -8.93
N ARG A 9 -17.63 -6.36 -8.61
CA ARG A 9 -18.46 -5.17 -8.84
C ARG A 9 -18.70 -4.92 -10.33
N ASN A 10 -17.70 -5.25 -11.15
CA ASN A 10 -17.75 -5.12 -12.60
C ASN A 10 -18.31 -6.37 -13.31
N ASN A 11 -18.64 -7.42 -12.56
CA ASN A 11 -19.18 -8.66 -13.12
C ASN A 11 -20.53 -8.39 -13.79
N GLY A 12 -20.68 -8.80 -15.06
CA GLY A 12 -21.87 -8.51 -15.84
C GLY A 12 -23.15 -9.13 -15.27
N PHE A 13 -23.06 -10.32 -14.67
CA PHE A 13 -24.21 -10.97 -14.04
C PHE A 13 -24.61 -10.30 -12.73
N ARG A 14 -23.62 -9.80 -11.95
CA ARG A 14 -23.88 -9.03 -10.73
C ARG A 14 -24.62 -7.73 -11.03
N ILE A 15 -24.07 -6.90 -11.92
CA ILE A 15 -24.64 -5.61 -12.31
C ILE A 15 -26.06 -5.79 -12.86
N LEU A 16 -26.26 -6.79 -13.73
CA LEU A 16 -27.56 -7.05 -14.31
C LEU A 16 -28.51 -7.84 -13.40
N GLY A 17 -28.06 -8.33 -12.24
CA GLY A 17 -28.83 -9.17 -11.33
C GLY A 17 -29.41 -10.40 -12.03
N LEU A 18 -28.56 -11.12 -12.76
CA LEU A 18 -28.91 -12.31 -13.54
C LEU A 18 -28.11 -13.53 -13.06
N ASP A 19 -28.64 -14.71 -13.34
CA ASP A 19 -27.94 -15.98 -13.22
C ASP A 19 -27.13 -16.28 -14.50
N ILE A 20 -26.12 -17.15 -14.42
CA ILE A 20 -25.26 -17.49 -15.56
C ILE A 20 -25.99 -18.18 -16.72
N THR A 21 -27.13 -18.83 -16.44
CA THR A 21 -27.97 -19.50 -17.45
C THR A 21 -28.89 -18.51 -18.20
N SER A 22 -28.88 -17.24 -17.81
CA SER A 22 -29.69 -16.21 -18.45
C SER A 22 -29.34 -16.03 -19.93
N LYS A 23 -30.39 -16.17 -20.76
CA LYS A 23 -30.34 -15.99 -22.22
C LYS A 23 -30.30 -14.51 -22.60
N ASN A 24 -29.84 -14.22 -23.81
CA ASN A 24 -29.73 -12.85 -24.36
C ASN A 24 -31.04 -12.06 -24.31
N ASN A 25 -32.20 -12.71 -24.40
CA ASN A 25 -33.50 -12.03 -24.27
C ASN A 25 -33.74 -11.48 -22.86
N LYS A 26 -33.31 -12.19 -21.80
CA LYS A 26 -33.38 -11.69 -20.41
C LYS A 26 -32.45 -10.49 -20.21
N ILE A 27 -31.24 -10.55 -20.77
CA ILE A 27 -30.26 -9.45 -20.76
C ILE A 27 -30.87 -8.20 -21.43
N LYS A 28 -31.42 -8.35 -22.65
CA LYS A 28 -32.09 -7.25 -23.37
C LYS A 28 -33.25 -6.66 -22.58
N ASN A 29 -34.12 -7.51 -21.99
CA ASN A 29 -35.24 -7.06 -21.17
C ASN A 29 -34.76 -6.23 -19.97
N ARG A 30 -33.71 -6.68 -19.27
CA ARG A 30 -33.15 -5.93 -18.13
C ARG A 30 -32.70 -4.53 -18.54
N LEU A 31 -31.99 -4.42 -19.67
CA LEU A 31 -31.53 -3.13 -20.20
C LEU A 31 -32.69 -2.22 -20.60
N SER A 32 -33.71 -2.77 -21.27
CA SER A 32 -34.89 -1.98 -21.66
C SER A 32 -35.63 -1.37 -20.46
N LYS A 33 -35.64 -2.05 -19.30
CA LYS A 33 -36.21 -1.48 -18.07
C LYS A 33 -35.38 -0.30 -17.54
N VAL A 34 -34.05 -0.42 -17.59
CA VAL A 34 -33.13 0.66 -17.18
C VAL A 34 -33.21 1.83 -18.16
N ASP A 35 -33.24 1.58 -19.47
CA ASP A 35 -33.41 2.60 -20.52
C ASP A 35 -34.73 3.38 -20.35
N ALA A 36 -35.82 2.66 -20.08
CA ALA A 36 -37.13 3.27 -19.84
C ALA A 36 -37.13 4.18 -18.60
N TYR A 37 -36.33 3.86 -17.57
CA TYR A 37 -36.16 4.72 -16.40
C TYR A 37 -35.31 5.94 -16.73
N ARG A 38 -34.14 5.75 -17.38
CA ARG A 38 -33.21 6.82 -17.79
C ARG A 38 -33.92 7.92 -18.59
N ASN A 39 -34.71 7.51 -19.60
CA ASN A 39 -35.42 8.43 -20.50
C ASN A 39 -36.46 9.33 -19.80
N ARG A 40 -36.88 9.02 -18.58
CA ARG A 40 -37.91 9.78 -17.84
C ARG A 40 -37.34 10.89 -16.97
N LYS A 41 -36.04 10.93 -16.70
CA LYS A 41 -35.48 11.68 -15.56
C LYS A 41 -34.25 12.56 -15.87
N ASN A 42 -33.77 12.65 -17.12
CA ASN A 42 -32.57 13.42 -17.50
C ASN A 42 -31.39 13.21 -16.53
N TYR A 43 -31.08 11.94 -16.20
CA TYR A 43 -29.97 11.59 -15.33
C TYR A 43 -28.61 11.79 -16.02
N ASP A 44 -27.61 12.09 -15.21
CA ASP A 44 -26.20 11.94 -15.56
C ASP A 44 -25.87 10.43 -15.60
N ASP A 45 -25.47 9.94 -16.77
CA ASP A 45 -25.20 8.52 -17.03
C ASP A 45 -24.06 7.96 -16.17
N SER A 46 -23.20 8.84 -15.64
CA SER A 46 -22.07 8.48 -14.78
C SER A 46 -22.42 8.31 -13.31
N LYS A 47 -23.60 8.78 -12.89
CA LYS A 47 -24.02 8.73 -11.47
C LYS A 47 -24.72 7.42 -11.12
N PRO A 48 -24.63 6.97 -9.86
CA PRO A 48 -25.40 5.86 -9.34
C PRO A 48 -26.90 5.99 -9.62
N LEU A 49 -27.51 4.92 -10.11
CA LEU A 49 -28.95 4.85 -10.36
C LEU A 49 -29.73 4.54 -9.06
N GLU A 50 -29.67 5.46 -8.11
CA GLU A 50 -30.36 5.32 -6.82
C GLU A 50 -31.89 5.27 -6.97
N GLY A 51 -32.53 4.34 -6.26
CA GLY A 51 -33.99 4.15 -6.23
C GLY A 51 -34.62 3.65 -7.54
N VAL A 52 -33.81 3.32 -8.55
CA VAL A 52 -34.29 2.72 -9.81
C VAL A 52 -34.77 1.31 -9.59
N PHE A 53 -34.06 0.54 -8.77
CA PHE A 53 -34.32 -0.87 -8.52
C PHE A 53 -35.63 -1.09 -7.76
N ASP A 54 -35.85 -0.31 -6.70
CA ASP A 54 -37.09 -0.35 -5.90
C ASP A 54 -38.33 -0.05 -6.76
N LYS A 55 -38.21 0.87 -7.71
CA LYS A 55 -39.31 1.30 -8.57
C LYS A 55 -39.52 0.44 -9.81
N SER A 56 -38.54 -0.38 -10.17
CA SER A 56 -38.57 -1.22 -11.37
C SER A 56 -38.82 -2.70 -11.07
N ASN A 57 -39.06 -3.06 -9.80
CA ASN A 57 -39.14 -4.43 -9.29
C ASN A 57 -37.94 -5.28 -9.74
N ILE A 58 -36.76 -4.66 -9.78
CA ILE A 58 -35.51 -5.35 -10.12
C ILE A 58 -34.81 -5.72 -8.81
N ASN A 59 -35.01 -6.96 -8.34
CA ASN A 59 -34.25 -7.49 -7.21
C ASN A 59 -32.93 -8.09 -7.73
N LEU A 60 -31.82 -7.44 -7.38
CA LEU A 60 -30.48 -7.90 -7.67
C LEU A 60 -30.10 -9.05 -6.73
N LEU A 61 -29.40 -10.06 -7.26
CA LEU A 61 -29.03 -11.25 -6.49
C LEU A 61 -28.05 -10.91 -5.36
N LEU A 62 -27.03 -10.09 -5.65
CA LEU A 62 -26.08 -9.59 -4.67
C LEU A 62 -25.80 -8.12 -5.01
N PRO A 63 -26.60 -7.18 -4.48
CA PRO A 63 -26.53 -5.77 -4.87
C PRO A 63 -25.13 -5.18 -4.61
N VAL A 64 -24.73 -4.23 -5.46
CA VAL A 64 -23.49 -3.46 -5.29
C VAL A 64 -23.83 -2.15 -4.59
N ASP A 65 -22.96 -1.70 -3.70
CA ASP A 65 -23.05 -0.41 -3.03
C ASP A 65 -21.78 0.42 -3.29
N PRO A 66 -21.86 1.62 -3.89
CA PRO A 66 -23.08 2.28 -4.40
C PRO A 66 -23.73 1.54 -5.57
N SER A 67 -25.01 1.82 -5.80
CA SER A 67 -25.77 1.26 -6.92
C SER A 67 -25.09 1.53 -8.28
N PRO A 68 -25.11 0.58 -9.24
CA PRO A 68 -24.47 0.79 -10.55
C PRO A 68 -25.03 1.98 -11.33
N SER A 69 -24.17 2.67 -12.08
CA SER A 69 -24.53 3.73 -13.01
C SER A 69 -25.08 3.18 -14.33
N TYR A 70 -25.63 4.04 -15.19
CA TYR A 70 -26.07 3.61 -16.53
C TYR A 70 -24.89 3.12 -17.39
N ILE A 71 -23.73 3.77 -17.27
CA ILE A 71 -22.50 3.35 -17.93
C ILE A 71 -22.14 1.91 -17.50
N ASP A 72 -22.27 1.58 -16.22
CA ASP A 72 -21.99 0.23 -15.72
C ASP A 72 -22.92 -0.82 -16.34
N PHE A 73 -24.21 -0.51 -16.54
CA PHE A 73 -25.15 -1.40 -17.24
C PHE A 73 -24.75 -1.66 -18.69
N GLN A 74 -24.31 -0.62 -19.41
CA GLN A 74 -23.87 -0.74 -20.79
C GLN A 74 -22.55 -1.53 -20.89
N ASN A 75 -21.64 -1.31 -19.95
CA ASN A 75 -20.41 -2.09 -19.83
C ASN A 75 -20.70 -3.55 -19.53
N ALA A 76 -21.59 -3.85 -18.58
CA ALA A 76 -22.03 -5.22 -18.28
C ALA A 76 -22.62 -5.92 -19.50
N LYS A 77 -23.46 -5.23 -20.29
CA LYS A 77 -23.97 -5.75 -21.56
C LYS A 77 -22.84 -6.11 -22.53
N ASN A 78 -21.88 -5.21 -22.70
CA ASN A 78 -20.77 -5.41 -23.64
C ASN A 78 -19.88 -6.59 -23.21
N ARG A 79 -19.63 -6.72 -21.90
CA ARG A 79 -18.94 -7.88 -21.31
C ARG A 79 -19.66 -9.19 -21.62
N LEU A 80 -20.96 -9.26 -21.34
CA LEU A 80 -21.75 -10.49 -21.55
C LEU A 80 -21.98 -10.83 -23.04
N ASN A 81 -21.86 -9.86 -23.96
CA ASN A 81 -21.90 -10.12 -25.40
C ASN A 81 -20.58 -10.71 -25.93
N ASN A 82 -19.45 -10.44 -25.26
CA ASN A 82 -18.18 -11.07 -25.59
C ASN A 82 -18.12 -12.45 -24.93
N VAL A 83 -18.10 -13.51 -25.74
CA VAL A 83 -18.21 -14.88 -25.24
C VAL A 83 -17.08 -15.29 -24.28
N ARG A 84 -15.86 -14.81 -24.50
CA ARG A 84 -14.70 -15.11 -23.64
C ARG A 84 -14.78 -14.37 -22.32
N ILE A 85 -15.11 -13.07 -22.37
CA ILE A 85 -15.30 -12.26 -21.15
C ILE A 85 -16.50 -12.76 -20.36
N ARG A 86 -17.59 -13.13 -21.04
CA ARG A 86 -18.75 -13.77 -20.40
C ARG A 86 -18.33 -15.02 -19.64
N LEU A 87 -17.49 -15.90 -20.20
CA LEU A 87 -17.04 -17.10 -19.50
C LEU A 87 -16.27 -16.75 -18.22
N ILE A 88 -15.43 -15.69 -18.25
CA ILE A 88 -14.75 -15.18 -17.06
C ILE A 88 -15.77 -14.68 -16.03
N ASP A 89 -16.76 -13.91 -16.46
CA ASP A 89 -17.86 -13.46 -15.60
C ASP A 89 -18.68 -14.64 -15.06
N GLU A 90 -18.86 -15.72 -15.82
CA GLU A 90 -19.53 -16.95 -15.35
C GLU A 90 -18.68 -17.63 -14.26
N ILE A 91 -17.38 -17.84 -14.50
CA ILE A 91 -16.44 -18.43 -13.52
C ILE A 91 -16.42 -17.59 -12.23
N LEU A 92 -16.52 -16.27 -12.31
CA LEU A 92 -16.51 -15.38 -11.15
C LEU A 92 -17.92 -15.04 -10.64
N TRP A 93 -18.88 -15.94 -10.82
CA TRP A 93 -20.26 -15.77 -10.37
C TRP A 93 -20.91 -17.06 -9.86
N PHE A 94 -22.13 -16.99 -9.32
CA PHE A 94 -22.78 -18.17 -8.73
C PHE A 94 -23.23 -19.19 -9.79
N TRP A 95 -22.90 -20.47 -9.56
CA TRP A 95 -23.30 -21.59 -10.41
C TRP A 95 -24.42 -22.42 -9.76
N PRO A 96 -25.41 -22.89 -10.55
CA PRO A 96 -26.41 -23.85 -10.09
C PRO A 96 -25.81 -25.25 -9.97
N LYS A 97 -26.45 -26.15 -9.21
CA LYS A 97 -26.02 -27.57 -9.10
C LYS A 97 -25.99 -28.32 -10.44
N SER A 98 -26.81 -27.92 -11.41
CA SER A 98 -26.83 -28.48 -12.76
C SER A 98 -27.00 -27.38 -13.81
N LEU A 99 -26.39 -27.55 -14.98
CA LEU A 99 -26.45 -26.60 -16.09
C LEU A 99 -27.85 -26.46 -16.70
N ASP A 100 -28.73 -27.43 -16.45
CA ASP A 100 -30.10 -27.45 -16.98
C ASP A 100 -31.10 -26.65 -16.12
N ILE A 101 -30.69 -26.24 -14.93
CA ILE A 101 -31.53 -25.50 -13.98
C ILE A 101 -30.95 -24.12 -13.70
N ALA A 102 -31.82 -23.19 -13.32
CA ALA A 102 -31.38 -21.91 -12.75
C ALA A 102 -30.83 -22.14 -11.33
N LEU A 103 -30.20 -21.10 -10.77
CA LEU A 103 -29.79 -21.09 -9.36
C LEU A 103 -31.00 -21.38 -8.46
N GLU A 104 -30.78 -22.17 -7.42
CA GLU A 104 -31.83 -22.66 -6.54
C GLU A 104 -32.59 -21.49 -5.89
N GLN A 105 -33.92 -21.56 -5.93
CA GLN A 105 -34.78 -20.44 -5.51
C GLN A 105 -34.52 -20.02 -4.05
N GLU A 106 -34.30 -20.99 -3.17
CA GLU A 106 -33.98 -20.74 -1.75
C GLU A 106 -32.72 -19.87 -1.59
N VAL A 107 -31.66 -20.18 -2.34
CA VAL A 107 -30.41 -19.41 -2.33
C VAL A 107 -30.62 -18.03 -2.95
N VAL A 108 -31.41 -17.96 -4.02
CA VAL A 108 -31.76 -16.68 -4.66
C VAL A 108 -32.46 -15.74 -3.67
N ASP A 109 -33.35 -16.27 -2.83
CA ASP A 109 -34.07 -15.49 -1.84
C ASP A 109 -33.13 -15.04 -0.71
N TYR A 110 -32.27 -15.93 -0.19
CA TYR A 110 -31.25 -15.55 0.79
C TYR A 110 -30.33 -14.42 0.32
N LEU A 111 -29.82 -14.50 -0.90
CA LEU A 111 -28.89 -13.51 -1.43
C LEU A 111 -29.59 -12.14 -1.66
N LYS A 112 -30.83 -12.15 -2.18
CA LYS A 112 -31.63 -10.93 -2.38
C LYS A 112 -31.97 -10.21 -1.09
N ASP A 113 -32.30 -10.97 -0.05
CA ASP A 113 -32.68 -10.43 1.26
C ASP A 113 -31.45 -10.07 2.12
N LYS A 114 -30.24 -10.16 1.55
CA LYS A 114 -28.95 -9.98 2.24
C LYS A 114 -28.76 -10.92 3.44
N ASN A 115 -29.47 -12.06 3.45
CA ASN A 115 -29.30 -13.13 4.41
C ASN A 115 -28.15 -14.05 3.96
N TYR A 116 -26.92 -13.54 4.03
CA TYR A 116 -25.74 -14.27 3.58
C TYR A 116 -25.47 -15.53 4.41
N ASP A 117 -25.79 -15.51 5.71
CA ASP A 117 -25.63 -16.67 6.59
C ASP A 117 -26.53 -17.84 6.16
N GLY A 118 -27.75 -17.56 5.68
CA GLY A 118 -28.63 -18.56 5.10
C GLY A 118 -28.02 -19.22 3.85
N ALA A 119 -27.46 -18.42 2.94
CA ALA A 119 -26.77 -18.93 1.75
C ALA A 119 -25.53 -19.76 2.11
N ILE A 120 -24.73 -19.30 3.08
CA ILE A 120 -23.55 -20.01 3.58
C ILE A 120 -23.96 -21.36 4.19
N SER A 121 -24.97 -21.38 5.05
CA SER A 121 -25.48 -22.59 5.69
C SER A 121 -25.98 -23.59 4.64
N TYR A 122 -26.70 -23.10 3.62
CA TYR A 122 -27.16 -23.91 2.51
C TYR A 122 -25.98 -24.59 1.78
N TRP A 123 -25.01 -23.82 1.29
CA TRP A 123 -23.89 -24.39 0.53
C TRP A 123 -22.98 -25.28 1.36
N ASN A 124 -22.75 -24.98 2.64
CA ASN A 124 -22.03 -25.87 3.55
C ASN A 124 -22.76 -27.21 3.75
N THR A 125 -24.09 -27.18 3.94
CA THR A 125 -24.89 -28.42 4.04
C THR A 125 -24.80 -29.23 2.75
N GLN A 126 -24.84 -28.56 1.60
CA GLN A 126 -24.79 -29.20 0.30
C GLN A 126 -23.41 -29.79 -0.04
N SER A 127 -22.32 -29.13 0.34
CA SER A 127 -20.96 -29.66 0.13
C SER A 127 -20.66 -30.89 1.00
N MET A 128 -21.29 -30.99 2.18
CA MET A 128 -21.15 -32.15 3.06
C MET A 128 -21.98 -33.36 2.62
N THR A 129 -23.16 -33.11 2.03
CA THR A 129 -24.12 -34.17 1.68
C THR A 129 -23.90 -34.76 0.29
N ASP A 130 -23.28 -34.01 -0.62
CA ASP A 130 -22.94 -34.46 -1.95
C ASP A 130 -21.49 -34.07 -2.28
N SER A 131 -20.58 -35.05 -2.19
CA SER A 131 -19.15 -34.84 -2.46
C SER A 131 -18.85 -34.45 -3.92
N LEU A 132 -19.83 -34.56 -4.82
CA LEU A 132 -19.72 -34.11 -6.20
C LEU A 132 -20.23 -32.67 -6.40
N ASN A 133 -20.82 -32.04 -5.38
CA ASN A 133 -21.40 -30.70 -5.44
C ASN A 133 -20.34 -29.60 -5.34
N THR A 134 -19.52 -29.56 -6.38
CA THR A 134 -18.37 -28.66 -6.51
C THR A 134 -18.75 -27.20 -6.72
N THR A 135 -19.99 -26.96 -7.16
CA THR A 135 -20.56 -25.62 -7.26
C THR A 135 -20.81 -24.99 -5.89
N SER A 136 -21.05 -25.77 -4.84
CA SER A 136 -21.29 -25.22 -3.49
C SER A 136 -20.01 -24.62 -2.90
N ILE A 137 -18.88 -25.34 -3.00
CA ILE A 137 -17.55 -24.84 -2.55
C ILE A 137 -17.16 -23.60 -3.37
N HIS A 138 -17.34 -23.66 -4.69
CA HIS A 138 -17.12 -22.53 -5.57
C HIS A 138 -17.96 -21.31 -5.17
N ASN A 139 -19.26 -21.49 -4.93
CA ASN A 139 -20.14 -20.39 -4.58
C ASN A 139 -19.81 -19.78 -3.21
N LEU A 140 -19.34 -20.57 -2.25
CA LEU A 140 -18.78 -20.06 -0.99
C LEU A 140 -17.54 -19.19 -1.24
N ALA A 141 -16.66 -19.62 -2.15
CA ALA A 141 -15.49 -18.84 -2.57
C ALA A 141 -15.91 -17.47 -3.14
N ILE A 142 -16.91 -17.46 -4.05
CA ILE A 142 -17.45 -16.23 -4.63
C ILE A 142 -18.06 -15.31 -3.56
N LEU A 143 -18.90 -15.85 -2.66
CA LEU A 143 -19.59 -15.04 -1.67
C LEU A 143 -18.61 -14.37 -0.70
N HIS A 144 -17.71 -15.14 -0.10
CA HIS A 144 -16.72 -14.59 0.84
C HIS A 144 -15.76 -13.62 0.14
N HIS A 145 -15.22 -13.99 -1.03
CA HIS A 145 -14.28 -13.11 -1.73
C HIS A 145 -14.97 -11.81 -2.21
N SER A 146 -16.19 -11.87 -2.73
CA SER A 146 -16.93 -10.66 -3.13
C SER A 146 -17.27 -9.75 -1.95
N LYS A 147 -17.72 -10.32 -0.82
CA LYS A 147 -18.00 -9.58 0.41
C LYS A 147 -16.73 -8.90 0.95
N SER A 148 -15.61 -9.62 0.97
CA SER A 148 -14.32 -9.07 1.38
C SER A 148 -13.91 -7.86 0.53
N LEU A 149 -13.95 -7.99 -0.80
CA LEU A 149 -13.58 -6.89 -1.68
C LEU A 149 -14.55 -5.71 -1.58
N ASP A 150 -15.83 -5.95 -1.34
CA ASP A 150 -16.79 -4.87 -1.11
C ASP A 150 -16.53 -4.11 0.20
N LEU A 151 -16.21 -4.82 1.29
CA LEU A 151 -15.83 -4.23 2.57
C LEU A 151 -14.55 -3.39 2.43
N PHE A 152 -13.55 -3.91 1.72
CA PHE A 152 -12.31 -3.18 1.45
C PHE A 152 -12.58 -1.86 0.71
N ILE A 153 -13.43 -1.89 -0.33
CA ILE A 153 -13.74 -0.71 -1.14
C ILE A 153 -14.60 0.31 -0.35
N ASN A 154 -15.55 -0.14 0.47
CA ASN A 154 -16.53 0.75 1.10
C ASN A 154 -16.08 1.32 2.45
N GLU A 155 -15.41 0.53 3.28
CA GLU A 155 -15.24 0.88 4.70
C GLU A 155 -13.77 0.93 5.14
N ASN A 156 -12.83 0.49 4.28
CA ASN A 156 -11.42 0.32 4.62
C ASN A 156 -11.25 -0.27 6.05
N SER A 157 -12.17 -1.16 6.46
CA SER A 157 -12.20 -1.77 7.79
C SER A 157 -11.23 -2.94 7.84
N SER A 158 -10.96 -3.53 9.01
CA SER A 158 -10.22 -4.81 9.08
C SER A 158 -11.13 -6.03 8.90
N GLU A 159 -12.46 -5.82 8.81
CA GLU A 159 -13.44 -6.89 8.77
C GLU A 159 -13.36 -7.70 7.47
N PHE A 160 -12.82 -7.11 6.39
CA PHE A 160 -12.65 -7.82 5.12
C PHE A 160 -11.67 -9.00 5.20
N LEU A 161 -10.74 -9.03 6.17
CA LEU A 161 -9.67 -10.02 6.23
C LEU A 161 -10.20 -11.44 6.45
N ASN A 162 -11.20 -11.62 7.31
CA ASN A 162 -11.78 -12.94 7.59
C ASN A 162 -12.45 -13.51 6.34
N ASP A 163 -13.25 -12.71 5.65
CA ASP A 163 -13.89 -13.10 4.39
C ASP A 163 -12.86 -13.27 3.26
N LEU A 164 -11.74 -12.55 3.28
CA LEU A 164 -10.65 -12.71 2.31
C LEU A 164 -10.00 -14.08 2.43
N GLU A 165 -9.61 -14.45 3.65
CA GLU A 165 -8.97 -15.72 3.96
C GLU A 165 -9.90 -16.90 3.62
N LEU A 166 -11.16 -16.84 4.08
CA LEU A 166 -12.16 -17.85 3.76
C LEU A 166 -12.39 -17.98 2.25
N GLY A 167 -12.52 -16.85 1.55
CA GLY A 167 -12.72 -16.82 0.10
C GLY A 167 -11.56 -17.48 -0.65
N LEU A 168 -10.31 -17.19 -0.28
CA LEU A 168 -9.13 -17.80 -0.89
C LEU A 168 -9.00 -19.30 -0.57
N ASN A 169 -9.36 -19.72 0.65
CA ASN A 169 -9.34 -21.14 1.02
C ASN A 169 -10.36 -21.94 0.19
N TYR A 170 -11.60 -21.46 0.07
CA TYR A 170 -12.59 -22.11 -0.79
C TYR A 170 -12.21 -22.07 -2.28
N TRP A 171 -11.53 -21.02 -2.73
CA TRP A 171 -10.97 -20.97 -4.08
C TRP A 171 -9.88 -22.03 -4.27
N ALA A 172 -8.97 -22.19 -3.32
CA ALA A 172 -7.95 -23.23 -3.36
C ALA A 172 -8.58 -24.63 -3.41
N ASP A 173 -9.58 -24.91 -2.57
CA ASP A 173 -10.33 -26.17 -2.60
C ASP A 173 -11.00 -26.42 -3.96
N THR A 174 -11.63 -25.38 -4.51
CA THR A 174 -12.28 -25.46 -5.82
C THR A 174 -11.29 -25.79 -6.92
N LEU A 175 -10.11 -25.16 -6.91
CA LEU A 175 -9.08 -25.27 -7.95
C LEU A 175 -8.20 -26.51 -7.82
N ASN A 176 -8.01 -27.01 -6.59
CA ASN A 176 -7.33 -28.28 -6.33
C ASN A 176 -8.14 -29.47 -6.85
N SER A 177 -9.47 -29.33 -6.92
CA SER A 177 -10.33 -30.29 -7.60
C SER A 177 -10.45 -29.98 -9.10
N ASN A 178 -10.24 -30.98 -9.97
CA ASN A 178 -10.57 -30.82 -11.40
C ASN A 178 -12.09 -30.83 -11.66
N ASN A 179 -12.91 -31.04 -10.64
CA ASN A 179 -14.34 -31.25 -10.80
C ASN A 179 -15.07 -29.99 -11.28
N PHE A 180 -14.83 -28.84 -10.65
CA PHE A 180 -15.45 -27.57 -11.08
C PHE A 180 -14.96 -27.17 -12.47
N LYS A 181 -13.65 -27.32 -12.74
CA LYS A 181 -13.07 -27.12 -14.06
C LYS A 181 -13.75 -27.98 -15.14
N ASN A 182 -13.97 -29.26 -14.87
CA ASN A 182 -14.67 -30.17 -15.76
C ASN A 182 -16.16 -29.77 -15.94
N PHE A 183 -16.79 -29.23 -14.91
CA PHE A 183 -18.14 -28.67 -15.00
C PHE A 183 -18.19 -27.45 -15.94
N VAL A 184 -17.19 -26.56 -15.85
CA VAL A 184 -17.03 -25.43 -16.79
C VAL A 184 -16.78 -25.92 -18.22
N LYS A 185 -15.96 -26.97 -18.43
CA LYS A 185 -15.76 -27.57 -19.76
C LYS A 185 -17.07 -28.11 -20.36
N LYS A 186 -17.90 -28.80 -19.56
CA LYS A 186 -19.24 -29.25 -20.00
C LYS A 186 -20.10 -28.06 -20.43
N ARG A 187 -20.07 -26.97 -19.66
CA ARG A 187 -20.75 -25.72 -20.00
C ARG A 187 -20.27 -25.15 -21.33
N VAL A 188 -18.96 -25.03 -21.53
CA VAL A 188 -18.38 -24.57 -22.80
C VAL A 188 -18.80 -25.44 -23.98
N ASN A 189 -18.75 -26.76 -23.84
CA ASN A 189 -19.16 -27.69 -24.90
C ASN A 189 -20.65 -27.54 -25.24
N SER A 190 -21.52 -27.36 -24.24
CA SER A 190 -22.96 -27.14 -24.47
C SER A 190 -23.29 -25.83 -25.20
N LEU A 191 -22.43 -24.81 -25.09
CA LEU A 191 -22.60 -23.54 -25.80
C LEU A 191 -22.30 -23.68 -27.30
N ASN A 192 -21.45 -24.65 -27.67
CA ASN A 192 -21.04 -24.92 -29.04
C ASN A 192 -20.57 -23.67 -29.80
N ASP A 193 -19.84 -22.77 -29.13
CA ASP A 193 -19.26 -21.56 -29.71
C ASP A 193 -17.80 -21.82 -30.08
N PRO A 194 -17.39 -21.69 -31.36
CA PRO A 194 -16.03 -22.04 -31.80
C PRO A 194 -14.91 -21.18 -31.17
N ARG A 195 -15.27 -20.06 -30.51
CA ARG A 195 -14.30 -19.18 -29.84
C ARG A 195 -14.00 -19.62 -28.40
N LEU A 196 -14.78 -20.56 -27.86
CA LEU A 196 -14.57 -21.20 -26.56
C LEU A 196 -14.18 -22.67 -26.77
N THR A 197 -13.02 -23.05 -26.26
CA THR A 197 -12.51 -24.42 -26.33
C THR A 197 -12.19 -24.94 -24.93
N GLU A 198 -12.07 -26.26 -24.77
CA GLU A 198 -11.59 -26.82 -23.52
C GLU A 198 -10.17 -26.35 -23.18
N ASP A 199 -9.29 -26.20 -24.18
CA ASP A 199 -7.94 -25.65 -24.01
C ASP A 199 -7.96 -24.21 -23.47
N TYR A 200 -8.97 -23.42 -23.87
CA TYR A 200 -9.17 -22.09 -23.31
C TYR A 200 -9.52 -22.18 -21.82
N VAL A 201 -10.42 -23.10 -21.43
CA VAL A 201 -10.74 -23.36 -20.01
C VAL A 201 -9.49 -23.83 -19.26
N ASP A 202 -8.69 -24.72 -19.83
CA ASP A 202 -7.45 -25.20 -19.23
C ASP A 202 -6.47 -24.05 -18.96
N THR A 203 -6.34 -23.13 -19.92
CA THR A 203 -5.51 -21.93 -19.78
C THR A 203 -6.03 -21.03 -18.67
N LEU A 204 -7.34 -20.74 -18.64
CA LEU A 204 -7.94 -19.88 -17.62
C LEU A 204 -7.71 -20.44 -16.21
N PHE A 205 -7.95 -21.74 -16.01
CA PHE A 205 -7.76 -22.38 -14.70
C PHE A 205 -6.28 -22.48 -14.29
N LYS A 206 -5.35 -22.46 -15.23
CA LYS A 206 -3.92 -22.40 -14.94
C LYS A 206 -3.50 -21.02 -14.45
N GLU A 207 -4.09 -19.95 -14.99
CA GLU A 207 -3.78 -18.56 -14.62
C GLU A 207 -4.50 -18.11 -13.35
N LEU A 208 -5.69 -18.64 -13.08
CA LEU A 208 -6.59 -18.19 -12.03
C LEU A 208 -5.97 -18.15 -10.62
N PRO A 209 -5.17 -19.13 -10.15
CA PRO A 209 -4.53 -19.04 -8.84
C PRO A 209 -3.63 -17.80 -8.68
N TYR A 210 -2.85 -17.49 -9.73
CA TYR A 210 -2.02 -16.29 -9.74
C TYR A 210 -2.88 -15.03 -9.75
N ASP A 211 -3.92 -14.98 -10.59
CA ASP A 211 -4.81 -13.82 -10.68
C ASP A 211 -5.53 -13.54 -9.34
N LEU A 212 -5.95 -14.57 -8.62
CA LEU A 212 -6.56 -14.46 -7.29
C LEU A 212 -5.58 -13.88 -6.26
N LEU A 213 -4.33 -14.36 -6.21
CA LEU A 213 -3.33 -13.78 -5.30
C LEU A 213 -2.88 -12.38 -5.75
N ASN A 214 -2.92 -12.08 -7.05
CA ASN A 214 -2.60 -10.76 -7.58
C ASN A 214 -3.61 -9.69 -7.12
N ILE A 215 -4.88 -10.04 -6.88
CA ILE A 215 -5.84 -9.12 -6.24
C ILE A 215 -5.31 -8.67 -4.87
N ASN A 216 -4.80 -9.60 -4.05
CA ASN A 216 -4.26 -9.28 -2.72
C ASN A 216 -3.04 -8.35 -2.80
N LEU A 217 -2.17 -8.53 -3.80
CA LEU A 217 -1.10 -7.59 -4.10
C LEU A 217 -1.65 -6.18 -4.42
N ILE A 218 -2.73 -6.08 -5.19
CA ILE A 218 -3.38 -4.79 -5.50
C ILE A 218 -3.92 -4.14 -4.22
N LEU A 219 -4.55 -4.92 -3.32
CA LEU A 219 -5.01 -4.41 -2.02
C LEU A 219 -3.84 -3.85 -1.20
N ILE A 220 -2.74 -4.58 -1.09
CA ILE A 220 -1.52 -4.14 -0.39
C ILE A 220 -0.99 -2.85 -0.99
N LYS A 221 -0.86 -2.77 -2.32
CA LYS A 221 -0.40 -1.56 -3.01
C LYS A 221 -1.26 -0.34 -2.72
N LYS A 222 -2.59 -0.52 -2.69
CA LYS A 222 -3.52 0.56 -2.33
C LYS A 222 -3.39 0.98 -0.88
N MET A 223 -3.25 0.02 0.03
CA MET A 223 -3.05 0.28 1.45
C MET A 223 -1.73 1.00 1.75
N LEU A 224 -0.69 0.77 0.93
CA LEU A 224 0.61 1.43 1.02
C LEU A 224 0.64 2.83 0.38
N ASN A 225 -0.27 3.13 -0.56
CA ASN A 225 -0.35 4.41 -1.25
C ASN A 225 -1.18 5.48 -0.51
N THR A 226 -1.60 5.22 0.73
CA THR A 226 -2.28 6.22 1.56
C THR A 226 -1.25 7.19 2.17
N TYR A 227 -1.59 8.48 2.26
CA TYR A 227 -0.68 9.55 2.71
C TYR A 227 -0.06 9.31 4.09
N GLU A 228 -0.76 8.60 4.99
CA GLU A 228 -0.23 8.18 6.29
C GLU A 228 -0.49 6.67 6.49
N VAL A 229 0.58 5.91 6.69
CA VAL A 229 0.49 4.48 7.02
C VAL A 229 0.45 4.33 8.54
N SER A 230 -0.76 4.38 9.12
CA SER A 230 -0.95 4.18 10.56
C SER A 230 -0.56 2.76 11.00
N ASN A 231 -0.32 2.56 12.30
CA ASN A 231 -0.06 1.22 12.86
C ASN A 231 -1.20 0.21 12.56
N GLN A 232 -2.45 0.68 12.53
CA GLN A 232 -3.59 -0.15 12.14
C GLN A 232 -3.47 -0.59 10.68
N GLN A 233 -3.00 0.29 9.80
CA GLN A 233 -2.77 0.00 8.39
C GLN A 233 -1.61 -0.99 8.20
N VAL A 234 -0.50 -0.82 8.92
CA VAL A 234 0.62 -1.78 8.96
C VAL A 234 0.12 -3.16 9.35
N ASN A 235 -0.70 -3.28 10.40
CA ASN A 235 -1.27 -4.55 10.84
C ASN A 235 -2.16 -5.19 9.77
N LYS A 236 -2.99 -4.40 9.08
CA LYS A 236 -3.81 -4.91 7.96
C LYS A 236 -2.93 -5.45 6.83
N ILE A 237 -1.91 -4.69 6.41
CA ILE A 237 -0.96 -5.12 5.37
C ILE A 237 -0.27 -6.42 5.77
N ASN A 238 0.26 -6.50 7.00
CA ASN A 238 0.92 -7.70 7.51
C ASN A 238 -0.01 -8.91 7.50
N ASN A 239 -1.27 -8.75 7.91
CA ASN A 239 -2.26 -9.83 7.89
C ASN A 239 -2.63 -10.24 6.46
N THR A 240 -2.77 -9.30 5.52
CA THR A 240 -2.98 -9.63 4.10
C THR A 240 -1.78 -10.38 3.51
N ILE A 241 -0.55 -10.00 3.86
CA ILE A 241 0.66 -10.74 3.43
C ILE A 241 0.65 -12.16 4.01
N LYS A 242 0.29 -12.34 5.28
CA LYS A 242 0.16 -13.67 5.90
C LYS A 242 -0.88 -14.53 5.18
N ILE A 243 -2.03 -13.97 4.83
CA ILE A 243 -3.06 -14.69 4.06
C ILE A 243 -2.48 -15.21 2.73
N ILE A 244 -1.66 -14.42 2.02
CA ILE A 244 -0.96 -14.87 0.81
C ILE A 244 0.02 -16.01 1.14
N GLN A 245 0.88 -15.80 2.14
CA GLN A 245 1.96 -16.73 2.51
C GLN A 245 1.44 -18.10 2.99
N TYR A 246 0.32 -18.12 3.69
CA TYR A 246 -0.30 -19.33 4.24
C TYR A 246 -1.47 -19.85 3.40
N SER A 247 -1.72 -19.26 2.23
CA SER A 247 -2.74 -19.76 1.31
C SER A 247 -2.39 -21.17 0.81
N SER A 248 -3.41 -21.95 0.45
CA SER A 248 -3.25 -23.32 -0.07
C SER A 248 -2.90 -23.38 -1.57
N PHE A 249 -2.39 -22.28 -2.14
CA PHE A 249 -1.91 -22.24 -3.52
C PHE A 249 -0.47 -22.75 -3.64
N SER A 250 0.03 -22.93 -4.87
CA SER A 250 1.39 -23.44 -5.07
C SER A 250 2.46 -22.47 -4.57
N GLU A 251 3.53 -23.04 -4.01
CA GLU A 251 4.67 -22.28 -3.45
C GLU A 251 5.32 -21.36 -4.48
N ASP A 252 5.39 -21.78 -5.75
CA ASP A 252 5.92 -20.96 -6.85
C ASP A 252 5.13 -19.67 -7.06
N ILE A 253 3.79 -19.74 -6.97
CA ILE A 253 2.90 -18.59 -7.15
C ILE A 253 3.01 -17.67 -5.92
N ILE A 254 3.01 -18.25 -4.71
CA ILE A 254 3.18 -17.51 -3.46
C ILE A 254 4.52 -16.77 -3.45
N THR A 255 5.61 -17.44 -3.87
CA THR A 255 6.96 -16.85 -3.94
C THR A 255 6.99 -15.69 -4.93
N ASN A 256 6.42 -15.87 -6.13
CA ASN A 256 6.34 -14.81 -7.15
C ASN A 256 5.58 -13.57 -6.63
N ILE A 257 4.42 -13.76 -5.98
CA ILE A 257 3.66 -12.64 -5.41
C ILE A 257 4.45 -11.95 -4.29
N ASN A 258 5.10 -12.70 -3.41
CA ASN A 258 5.95 -12.13 -2.35
C ASN A 258 7.12 -11.31 -2.91
N SER A 259 7.79 -11.79 -3.97
CA SER A 259 8.83 -11.01 -4.66
C SER A 259 8.28 -9.68 -5.16
N LYS A 260 7.07 -9.67 -5.76
CA LYS A 260 6.43 -8.43 -6.24
C LYS A 260 6.02 -7.49 -5.11
N ILE A 261 5.70 -8.00 -3.92
CA ILE A 261 5.43 -7.17 -2.73
C ILE A 261 6.74 -6.49 -2.30
N LEU A 262 7.82 -7.26 -2.17
CA LEU A 262 9.14 -6.74 -1.78
C LEU A 262 9.67 -5.70 -2.79
N GLU A 263 9.58 -5.98 -4.08
CA GLU A 263 9.94 -5.03 -5.16
C GLU A 263 9.14 -3.73 -5.05
N TYR A 264 7.84 -3.83 -4.74
CA TYR A 264 6.99 -2.66 -4.59
C TYR A 264 7.37 -1.83 -3.36
N ILE A 265 7.60 -2.47 -2.21
CA ILE A 265 8.05 -1.79 -1.00
C ILE A 265 9.40 -1.10 -1.24
N ASP A 266 10.36 -1.78 -1.87
CA ASP A 266 11.66 -1.20 -2.21
C ASP A 266 11.52 0.02 -3.14
N SER A 267 10.61 -0.06 -4.13
CA SER A 267 10.33 1.07 -5.01
C SER A 267 9.73 2.29 -4.29
N LEU A 268 8.90 2.07 -3.26
CA LEU A 268 8.36 3.15 -2.42
C LEU A 268 9.45 3.76 -1.55
N ILE A 269 10.29 2.94 -0.92
CA ILE A 269 11.43 3.41 -0.13
C ILE A 269 12.35 4.26 -1.00
N LYS A 270 12.68 3.79 -2.21
CA LYS A 270 13.48 4.54 -3.17
C LYS A 270 12.84 5.88 -3.53
N LYS A 271 11.53 5.91 -3.81
CA LYS A 271 10.80 7.15 -4.10
C LYS A 271 10.91 8.17 -2.96
N TYR A 272 10.77 7.73 -1.70
CA TYR A 272 10.91 8.62 -0.55
C TYR A 272 12.34 9.15 -0.39
N LYS A 273 13.35 8.30 -0.65
CA LYS A 273 14.76 8.71 -0.64
C LYS A 273 15.11 9.71 -1.74
N ASP A 274 14.66 9.44 -2.96
CA ASP A 274 14.92 10.31 -4.11
C ASP A 274 14.29 11.71 -3.87
N SER A 275 13.10 11.76 -3.27
CA SER A 275 12.47 13.02 -2.85
C SER A 275 13.28 13.78 -1.79
N PHE A 276 13.91 13.06 -0.86
CA PHE A 276 14.76 13.65 0.18
C PHE A 276 16.08 14.18 -0.40
N GLU A 277 16.66 13.54 -1.42
CA GLU A 277 17.93 13.99 -1.99
C GLU A 277 17.79 15.19 -2.94
N SER A 278 16.65 15.36 -3.61
CA SER A 278 16.42 16.50 -4.52
C SER A 278 16.35 17.85 -3.81
N ASP A 279 16.04 17.85 -2.51
CA ASP A 279 15.71 19.05 -1.74
C ASP A 279 16.90 19.56 -0.89
N PHE A 280 18.09 18.98 -0.98
CA PHE A 280 19.20 19.24 -0.03
C PHE A 280 19.97 20.60 -0.16
N THR A 281 19.29 21.72 -0.45
CA THR A 281 19.86 23.08 -0.51
C THR A 281 19.51 23.98 0.69
N TYR A 282 18.90 23.40 1.73
CA TYR A 282 18.23 24.12 2.81
C TYR A 282 19.05 24.30 4.10
N SER A 283 18.50 25.11 5.02
CA SER A 283 19.03 25.37 6.37
C SER A 283 19.03 24.11 7.26
N SER A 284 19.76 24.13 8.39
CA SER A 284 19.85 22.96 9.29
C SER A 284 18.49 22.53 9.86
N ASP A 285 17.58 23.47 10.16
CA ASP A 285 16.24 23.17 10.66
C ASP A 285 15.35 22.49 9.61
N GLU A 286 15.45 22.91 8.34
CA GLU A 286 14.72 22.30 7.23
C GLU A 286 15.17 20.87 6.98
N LYS A 287 16.49 20.60 6.99
CA LYS A 287 17.04 19.24 6.87
C LYS A 287 16.61 18.31 8.02
N LEU A 288 16.49 18.85 9.22
CA LEU A 288 16.02 18.12 10.42
C LEU A 288 14.54 17.73 10.27
N LYS A 289 13.72 18.66 9.80
CA LYS A 289 12.32 18.41 9.50
C LYS A 289 12.16 17.34 8.43
N GLU A 290 12.92 17.42 7.34
CA GLU A 290 12.92 16.40 6.27
C GLU A 290 13.34 15.02 6.79
N LEU A 291 14.30 14.94 7.70
CA LEU A 291 14.68 13.67 8.34
C LEU A 291 13.53 13.07 9.16
N PHE A 292 12.78 13.90 9.88
CA PHE A 292 11.59 13.46 10.62
C PHE A 292 10.45 13.04 9.68
N GLU A 293 10.25 13.73 8.56
CA GLU A 293 9.30 13.30 7.53
C GLU A 293 9.73 11.98 6.88
N LEU A 294 11.03 11.77 6.68
CA LEU A 294 11.58 10.52 6.18
C LEU A 294 11.30 9.36 7.16
N ARG A 295 11.41 9.62 8.48
CA ARG A 295 11.05 8.66 9.54
C ARG A 295 9.59 8.22 9.41
N GLU A 296 8.65 9.16 9.36
CA GLU A 296 7.22 8.85 9.28
C GLU A 296 6.86 7.99 8.06
N ASN A 297 7.58 8.18 6.94
CA ASN A 297 7.32 7.47 5.70
C ASN A 297 8.02 6.11 5.58
N LEU A 298 9.25 5.97 6.10
CA LEU A 298 10.06 4.75 5.91
C LEU A 298 9.82 3.68 7.00
N PHE A 299 9.70 4.06 8.26
CA PHE A 299 9.64 3.07 9.34
C PHE A 299 8.39 2.18 9.33
N PRO A 300 7.19 2.63 8.91
CA PRO A 300 6.07 1.72 8.67
C PRO A 300 6.41 0.62 7.65
N LEU A 301 7.20 0.94 6.62
CA LEU A 301 7.64 -0.04 5.62
C LEU A 301 8.66 -1.02 6.22
N PHE A 302 9.58 -0.55 7.06
CA PHE A 302 10.52 -1.43 7.76
C PHE A 302 9.82 -2.37 8.73
N SER A 303 8.76 -1.89 9.39
CA SER A 303 7.89 -2.72 10.24
C SER A 303 7.28 -3.87 9.43
N ILE A 304 6.72 -3.59 8.25
CA ILE A 304 6.17 -4.61 7.35
C ILE A 304 7.26 -5.62 6.94
N LEU A 305 8.43 -5.12 6.50
CA LEU A 305 9.56 -5.95 6.11
C LEU A 305 10.04 -6.86 7.26
N LYS A 306 10.09 -6.34 8.49
CA LYS A 306 10.50 -7.10 9.68
C LYS A 306 9.45 -8.13 10.08
N THR A 307 8.18 -7.76 10.11
CA THR A 307 7.11 -8.64 10.59
C THR A 307 6.73 -9.73 9.59
N SER A 308 6.58 -9.39 8.31
CA SER A 308 6.10 -10.32 7.28
C SER A 308 7.21 -11.09 6.57
N TYR A 309 8.45 -10.62 6.64
CA TYR A 309 9.59 -11.20 5.91
C TYR A 309 10.82 -11.36 6.80
N ASN A 310 10.62 -11.75 8.06
CA ASN A 310 11.73 -12.06 8.97
C ASN A 310 12.55 -13.25 8.43
N GLY A 311 13.88 -13.15 8.43
CA GLY A 311 14.77 -14.18 7.87
C GLY A 311 14.85 -14.21 6.34
N ASN A 312 14.13 -13.32 5.63
CA ASN A 312 14.21 -13.23 4.17
C ASN A 312 15.34 -12.29 3.74
N SER A 313 16.40 -12.83 3.14
CA SER A 313 17.61 -12.06 2.78
C SER A 313 17.35 -10.79 1.95
N VAL A 314 16.33 -10.76 1.08
CA VAL A 314 15.96 -9.58 0.30
C VAL A 314 15.40 -8.49 1.21
N SER A 315 14.44 -8.83 2.08
CA SER A 315 13.90 -7.92 3.10
C SER A 315 14.99 -7.39 4.02
N GLU A 316 15.89 -8.27 4.48
CA GLU A 316 17.01 -7.91 5.37
C GLU A 316 17.98 -6.93 4.70
N ASN A 317 18.32 -7.17 3.43
CA ASN A 317 19.16 -6.25 2.65
C ASN A 317 18.49 -4.89 2.45
N ILE A 318 17.18 -4.86 2.14
CA ILE A 318 16.42 -3.61 2.02
C ILE A 318 16.47 -2.84 3.34
N ARG A 319 16.22 -3.49 4.49
CA ARG A 319 16.29 -2.81 5.79
C ARG A 319 17.70 -2.30 6.11
N ASN A 320 18.73 -3.14 6.01
CA ASN A 320 20.10 -2.75 6.32
C ASN A 320 20.59 -1.56 5.47
N ASN A 321 20.40 -1.62 4.15
CA ASN A 321 20.85 -0.56 3.25
C ASN A 321 20.17 0.78 3.56
N ASN A 322 18.89 0.74 3.93
CA ASN A 322 18.14 1.97 4.19
C ASN A 322 18.32 2.49 5.62
N CYS A 323 18.53 1.63 6.62
CA CYS A 323 19.00 2.03 7.94
C CYS A 323 20.37 2.73 7.87
N LEU A 324 21.32 2.16 7.12
CA LEU A 324 22.63 2.78 6.91
C LEU A 324 22.52 4.14 6.20
N PHE A 325 21.63 4.26 5.22
CA PHE A 325 21.36 5.53 4.55
C PHE A 325 20.89 6.59 5.55
N ILE A 326 19.88 6.29 6.37
CA ILE A 326 19.34 7.25 7.36
C ILE A 326 20.44 7.63 8.36
N LEU A 327 21.20 6.66 8.87
CA LEU A 327 22.31 6.90 9.79
C LEU A 327 23.35 7.86 9.19
N ASN A 328 23.78 7.62 7.95
CA ASN A 328 24.74 8.48 7.28
C ASN A 328 24.19 9.91 7.05
N LYS A 329 22.89 10.05 6.75
CA LYS A 329 22.27 11.37 6.63
C LYS A 329 22.20 12.08 7.98
N MET A 330 21.96 11.38 9.09
CA MET A 330 22.05 11.96 10.43
C MET A 330 23.46 12.44 10.76
N ILE A 331 24.48 11.61 10.49
CA ILE A 331 25.89 11.99 10.69
C ILE A 331 26.23 13.25 9.88
N THR A 332 25.81 13.29 8.61
CA THR A 332 26.03 14.44 7.72
C THR A 332 25.30 15.69 8.21
N LEU A 333 24.06 15.54 8.69
CA LEU A 333 23.25 16.65 9.21
C LEU A 333 23.87 17.28 10.46
N LEU A 334 24.37 16.43 11.35
CA LEU A 334 25.06 16.86 12.56
C LEU A 334 26.49 17.36 12.28
N ASP A 335 27.00 17.19 11.06
CA ASP A 335 28.34 17.62 10.63
C ASP A 335 29.44 17.17 11.61
N LEU A 336 29.32 15.94 12.11
CA LEU A 336 30.25 15.41 13.12
C LEU A 336 31.68 15.32 12.62
N GLU A 337 31.87 15.22 11.30
CA GLU A 337 33.18 15.15 10.66
C GLU A 337 33.96 16.46 10.71
N GLN A 338 33.29 17.61 10.58
CA GLN A 338 33.96 18.93 10.52
C GLN A 338 33.80 19.71 11.82
N SER A 339 32.63 19.64 12.44
CA SER A 339 32.24 20.50 13.56
C SER A 339 32.21 19.79 14.92
N GLY A 340 32.50 18.48 14.93
CA GLY A 340 32.52 17.66 16.15
C GLY A 340 31.21 17.74 16.91
N ILE A 341 31.28 17.88 18.23
CA ILE A 341 30.09 17.94 19.11
C ILE A 341 29.36 19.29 19.02
N ASN A 342 30.05 20.38 18.66
CA ASN A 342 29.49 21.74 18.75
C ASN A 342 28.25 21.93 17.88
N ASN A 343 28.23 21.33 16.68
CA ASN A 343 27.10 21.46 15.77
C ASN A 343 25.87 20.67 16.23
N ILE A 344 26.03 19.66 17.10
CA ILE A 344 24.90 18.95 17.71
C ILE A 344 24.04 19.93 18.52
N ASN A 345 24.64 20.84 19.28
CA ASN A 345 23.90 21.82 20.09
C ASN A 345 23.18 22.87 19.25
N ILE A 346 23.70 23.17 18.06
CA ILE A 346 23.08 24.12 17.12
C ILE A 346 21.88 23.47 16.44
N VAL A 347 22.04 22.23 16.01
CA VAL A 347 21.06 21.47 15.21
C VAL A 347 19.96 20.91 16.12
N LEU A 348 20.31 20.26 17.22
CA LEU A 348 19.41 19.69 18.23
C LEU A 348 19.27 20.62 19.45
N ASN A 349 18.78 21.84 19.20
CA ASN A 349 18.74 22.93 20.18
C ASN A 349 17.58 22.86 21.20
N ASP A 350 16.74 21.83 21.13
CA ASP A 350 15.66 21.60 22.09
C ASP A 350 15.46 20.10 22.38
N GLU A 351 14.85 19.81 23.53
CA GLU A 351 14.61 18.45 24.01
C GLU A 351 13.72 17.62 23.05
N THR A 352 12.82 18.27 22.31
CA THR A 352 11.94 17.58 21.36
C THR A 352 12.75 17.03 20.18
N LYS A 353 13.64 17.84 19.61
CA LYS A 353 14.53 17.42 18.52
C LYS A 353 15.49 16.32 18.97
N ILE A 354 16.04 16.41 20.18
CA ILE A 354 16.89 15.38 20.78
C ILE A 354 16.13 14.05 20.86
N ASN A 355 14.92 14.06 21.47
CA ASN A 355 14.10 12.87 21.62
C ASN A 355 13.73 12.25 20.26
N GLN A 356 13.39 13.07 19.26
CA GLN A 356 13.08 12.57 17.92
C GLN A 356 14.30 11.97 17.20
N ALA A 357 15.49 12.55 17.36
CA ALA A 357 16.73 11.98 16.83
C ALA A 357 17.09 10.66 17.50
N GLN A 358 16.97 10.59 18.83
CA GLN A 358 17.14 9.37 19.62
C GLN A 358 16.15 8.27 19.22
N ASP A 359 14.88 8.63 19.00
CA ASP A 359 13.87 7.71 18.49
C ASP A 359 14.26 7.11 17.14
N ILE A 360 14.79 7.91 16.20
CA ILE A 360 15.25 7.40 14.90
C ILE A 360 16.38 6.39 15.09
N LEU A 361 17.34 6.66 15.97
CA LEU A 361 18.48 5.76 16.23
C LEU A 361 18.02 4.45 16.86
N ASN A 362 17.10 4.50 17.83
CA ASN A 362 16.48 3.31 18.39
C ASN A 362 15.77 2.48 17.32
N LEU A 363 15.03 3.12 16.41
CA LEU A 363 14.37 2.43 15.31
C LEU A 363 15.40 1.83 14.31
N ILE A 364 16.53 2.49 14.06
CA ILE A 364 17.62 1.94 13.25
C ILE A 364 18.17 0.66 13.88
N VAL A 365 18.41 0.66 15.19
CA VAL A 365 18.85 -0.52 15.94
C VAL A 365 17.80 -1.63 15.83
N ASP A 366 16.52 -1.30 16.01
CA ASP A 366 15.42 -2.26 15.96
C ASP A 366 15.23 -2.92 14.58
N TYR A 367 15.44 -2.19 13.48
CA TYR A 367 15.13 -2.68 12.13
C TYR A 367 16.33 -3.17 11.34
N SER A 368 17.54 -2.74 11.68
CA SER A 368 18.77 -3.29 11.11
C SER A 368 19.09 -4.65 11.71
N ILE A 369 19.79 -5.48 10.94
CA ILE A 369 20.32 -6.79 11.35
C ILE A 369 21.84 -6.75 11.45
N SER A 370 22.47 -5.80 10.74
CA SER A 370 23.92 -5.65 10.78
C SER A 370 24.36 -5.10 12.14
N GLU A 371 25.16 -5.89 12.86
CA GLU A 371 25.78 -5.48 14.13
C GLU A 371 26.61 -4.18 13.98
N ASP A 372 27.27 -3.98 12.84
CA ASP A 372 28.01 -2.74 12.54
C ASP A 372 27.07 -1.52 12.47
N ILE A 373 25.91 -1.64 11.80
CA ILE A 373 24.92 -0.56 11.73
C ILE A 373 24.34 -0.28 13.12
N GLN A 374 24.03 -1.33 13.89
CA GLN A 374 23.50 -1.20 15.25
C GLN A 374 24.50 -0.50 16.17
N SER A 375 25.75 -0.96 16.19
CA SER A 375 26.84 -0.38 16.99
C SER A 375 27.06 1.11 16.68
N LYS A 376 27.05 1.48 15.39
CA LYS A 376 27.16 2.88 14.98
C LYS A 376 25.96 3.72 15.41
N ALA A 377 24.74 3.19 15.30
CA ALA A 377 23.55 3.91 15.76
C ALA A 377 23.56 4.11 17.28
N GLU A 378 23.94 3.11 18.07
CA GLU A 378 24.11 3.19 19.52
C GLU A 378 25.21 4.18 19.92
N SER A 379 26.31 4.24 19.14
CA SER A 379 27.39 5.19 19.33
C SER A 379 26.91 6.63 19.10
N LEU A 380 26.18 6.87 18.01
CA LEU A 380 25.59 8.19 17.76
C LEU A 380 24.56 8.58 18.82
N TYR A 381 23.75 7.63 19.29
CA TYR A 381 22.81 7.84 20.39
C TYR A 381 23.53 8.27 21.66
N THR A 382 24.64 7.62 21.97
CA THR A 382 25.49 7.93 23.13
C THR A 382 26.06 9.34 23.04
N ILE A 383 26.57 9.74 21.87
CA ILE A 383 27.10 11.09 21.64
C ILE A 383 26.01 12.15 21.86
N ILE A 384 24.82 11.96 21.28
CA ILE A 384 23.70 12.90 21.44
C ILE A 384 23.27 13.00 22.91
N THR A 385 23.19 11.87 23.61
CA THR A 385 22.75 11.81 25.02
C THR A 385 23.75 12.48 25.95
N LEU A 386 25.04 12.13 25.84
CA LEU A 386 26.07 12.65 26.73
C LEU A 386 26.38 14.13 26.46
N ASN A 387 26.24 14.59 25.23
CA ASN A 387 26.37 16.02 24.92
C ASN A 387 25.27 16.87 25.62
N GLY A 388 24.04 16.36 25.70
CA GLY A 388 22.98 17.01 26.48
C GLY A 388 23.29 17.08 27.99
N VAL A 389 24.02 16.10 28.52
CA VAL A 389 24.42 16.02 29.95
C VAL A 389 25.66 16.84 30.28
N LEU A 390 26.59 17.04 29.32
CA LEU A 390 27.82 17.82 29.51
C LEU A 390 27.57 19.31 29.76
N GLN A 391 26.38 19.83 29.46
CA GLN A 391 26.01 21.19 29.87
C GLN A 391 25.84 21.33 31.39
N ASP A 392 25.65 20.23 32.12
CA ASP A 392 25.31 20.24 33.55
C ASP A 392 26.39 19.64 34.49
N LEU A 393 27.32 18.81 34.02
CA LEU A 393 28.34 18.16 34.88
C LEU A 393 29.68 17.92 34.18
N ASP A 394 30.77 18.35 34.84
CA ASP A 394 32.17 18.11 34.48
C ASP A 394 32.59 16.69 34.92
N THR A 395 32.55 15.72 34.00
CA THR A 395 33.01 14.34 34.27
C THR A 395 33.84 13.78 33.11
N SER A 396 35.15 13.61 33.35
CA SER A 396 36.12 12.98 32.45
C SER A 396 35.73 11.59 31.94
N GLN A 397 34.82 10.88 32.62
CA GLN A 397 34.26 9.62 32.15
C GLN A 397 33.37 9.78 30.92
N ASN A 398 32.63 10.89 30.81
CA ASN A 398 31.77 11.17 29.66
C ASN A 398 32.61 11.48 28.40
N GLU A 399 33.71 12.21 28.54
CA GLU A 399 34.65 12.50 27.43
C GLU A 399 35.24 11.22 26.83
N VAL A 400 35.73 10.30 27.68
CA VAL A 400 36.28 9.00 27.21
C VAL A 400 35.23 8.17 26.49
N GLN A 401 33.99 8.18 26.98
CA GLN A 401 32.89 7.44 26.36
C GLN A 401 32.53 8.03 24.99
N ILE A 402 32.49 9.36 24.87
CA ILE A 402 32.27 10.05 23.59
C ILE A 402 33.39 9.75 22.60
N GLU A 403 34.67 9.86 23.01
CA GLU A 403 35.81 9.57 22.13
C GLU A 403 35.74 8.14 21.56
N ASN A 404 35.36 7.16 22.38
CA ASN A 404 35.16 5.78 21.92
C ASN A 404 34.00 5.66 20.94
N SER A 405 32.88 6.36 21.16
CA SER A 405 31.75 6.40 20.22
C SER A 405 32.13 7.04 18.87
N PHE A 406 32.97 8.07 18.85
CA PHE A 406 33.49 8.65 17.60
C PHE A 406 34.35 7.64 16.82
N LYS A 407 35.21 6.88 17.51
CA LYS A 407 36.01 5.81 16.90
C LYS A 407 35.14 4.74 16.25
N GLU A 408 34.06 4.33 16.92
CA GLU A 408 33.11 3.33 16.41
C GLU A 408 32.35 3.84 15.17
N LEU A 409 32.07 5.14 15.10
CA LEU A 409 31.53 5.78 13.89
C LEU A 409 32.56 5.89 12.75
N GLY A 410 33.84 5.63 13.02
CA GLY A 410 34.94 5.85 12.07
C GLY A 410 35.24 7.34 11.83
N ILE A 411 34.83 8.22 12.74
CA ILE A 411 34.99 9.67 12.64
C ILE A 411 36.09 10.10 13.62
N PRO A 412 37.07 10.91 13.18
CA PRO A 412 38.10 11.42 14.09
C PRO A 412 37.47 12.31 15.16
N TYR A 413 37.75 12.01 16.43
CA TYR A 413 37.32 12.85 17.54
C TYR A 413 38.13 14.15 17.53
N THR A 414 37.47 15.29 17.29
CA THR A 414 38.07 16.62 17.38
C THR A 414 37.73 17.22 18.74
N ASP A 415 38.66 17.06 19.68
CA ASP A 415 38.53 17.66 21.00
C ASP A 415 38.81 19.17 20.91
N LYS A 416 37.82 19.94 21.37
CA LYS A 416 37.82 21.38 21.66
C LYS A 416 37.65 22.38 20.50
N PRO A 417 36.86 23.46 20.73
CA PRO A 417 37.10 24.72 20.04
C PRO A 417 38.54 25.14 20.33
N ASP A 418 39.22 25.72 19.36
CA ASP A 418 40.31 26.63 19.69
C ASP A 418 39.73 27.74 20.58
N ASN A 419 39.70 27.53 21.90
CA ASN A 419 39.56 28.60 22.88
C ASN A 419 40.79 29.53 22.85
N ASN A 420 41.71 29.31 21.89
CA ASN A 420 42.81 30.17 21.50
C ASN A 420 42.56 30.94 20.19
N VAL A 421 41.38 30.89 19.57
CA VAL A 421 40.95 32.07 18.83
C VAL A 421 40.55 33.06 19.91
N ASN A 422 41.47 33.97 20.24
CA ASN A 422 41.15 35.15 21.04
C ASN A 422 39.79 35.67 20.56
N ASN A 423 38.78 35.72 21.44
CA ASN A 423 37.50 36.34 21.10
C ASN A 423 37.71 37.77 20.57
N ASP A 424 38.84 38.40 20.90
CA ASP A 424 39.28 39.67 20.34
C ASP A 424 39.58 39.62 18.83
N GLU A 425 40.10 38.50 18.27
CA GLU A 425 40.38 38.37 16.83
C GLU A 425 39.13 38.01 16.01
N PHE A 426 38.20 37.21 16.57
CA PHE A 426 36.92 36.91 15.92
C PHE A 426 35.95 38.10 16.00
N GLU A 427 35.87 38.80 17.14
CA GLU A 427 35.15 40.08 17.22
C GLU A 427 35.81 41.14 16.33
N ALA A 428 37.14 41.25 16.30
CA ALA A 428 37.81 42.17 15.38
C ALA A 428 37.55 41.81 13.91
N GLY A 429 37.53 40.52 13.56
CA GLY A 429 37.23 40.04 12.21
C GLY A 429 35.78 40.29 11.78
N VAL A 430 34.81 40.04 12.67
CA VAL A 430 33.39 40.32 12.44
C VAL A 430 33.13 41.84 12.39
N ILE A 431 33.80 42.64 13.23
CA ILE A 431 33.75 44.11 13.17
C ILE A 431 34.41 44.62 11.88
N TYR A 432 35.53 44.04 11.44
CA TYR A 432 36.16 44.38 10.17
C TYR A 432 35.27 44.06 8.99
N LEU A 433 34.64 42.88 8.97
CA LEU A 433 33.73 42.46 7.91
C LEU A 433 32.46 43.33 7.89
N ALA A 434 31.89 43.65 9.04
CA ALA A 434 30.74 44.55 9.15
C ALA A 434 31.07 45.98 8.70
N ASN A 435 32.26 46.49 9.06
CA ASN A 435 32.74 47.79 8.61
C ASN A 435 33.11 47.79 7.13
N PHE A 436 33.64 46.69 6.59
CA PHE A 436 33.92 46.52 5.17
C PHE A 436 32.63 46.48 4.34
N ILE A 437 31.61 45.74 4.78
CA ILE A 437 30.29 45.73 4.15
C ILE A 437 29.65 47.12 4.18
N LYS A 438 29.75 47.84 5.31
CA LYS A 438 29.29 49.25 5.38
C LYS A 438 30.06 50.16 4.43
N LEU A 439 31.38 50.02 4.34
CA LEU A 439 32.23 50.81 3.45
C LEU A 439 31.88 50.55 1.98
N VAL A 440 31.72 49.29 1.58
CA VAL A 440 31.30 48.89 0.22
C VAL A 440 29.89 49.42 -0.07
N GLY A 441 28.96 49.34 0.89
CA GLY A 441 27.64 49.95 0.77
C GLY A 441 27.69 51.46 0.55
N TRP A 442 28.50 52.18 1.32
CA TRP A 442 28.71 53.63 1.14
C TRP A 442 29.36 53.97 -0.21
N ILE A 443 30.33 53.19 -0.66
CA ILE A 443 30.96 53.36 -1.99
C ILE A 443 29.93 53.16 -3.09
N LEU A 444 29.06 52.15 -3.00
CA LEU A 444 28.00 51.91 -3.97
C LEU A 444 26.94 53.01 -3.97
N ILE A 445 26.54 53.51 -2.80
CA ILE A 445 25.61 54.64 -2.67
C ILE A 445 26.22 55.92 -3.24
N LEU A 446 27.49 56.22 -2.95
CA LEU A 446 28.19 57.37 -3.49
C LEU A 446 28.41 57.26 -5.00
N SER A 447 28.72 56.05 -5.50
CA SER A 447 28.86 55.79 -6.94
C SER A 447 27.52 55.95 -7.67
N PHE A 448 26.42 55.51 -7.05
CA PHE A 448 25.08 55.70 -7.57
C PHE A 448 24.65 57.18 -7.53
N ALA A 449 24.93 57.89 -6.43
CA ALA A 449 24.66 59.32 -6.32
C ALA A 449 25.49 60.15 -7.32
N TYR A 450 26.75 59.78 -7.54
CA TYR A 450 27.61 60.38 -8.57
C TYR A 450 27.09 60.09 -9.99
N PHE A 451 26.67 58.85 -10.26
CA PHE A 451 26.04 58.48 -11.54
C PHE A 451 24.75 59.27 -11.81
N VAL A 452 23.89 59.43 -10.78
CA VAL A 452 22.66 60.24 -10.85
C VAL A 452 22.99 61.73 -11.05
N TYR A 453 24.01 62.25 -10.37
CA TYR A 453 24.46 63.63 -10.56
C TYR A 453 25.03 63.89 -11.96
N CYS A 454 25.84 62.97 -12.50
CA CYS A 454 26.41 63.06 -13.85
C CYS A 454 25.40 62.81 -14.98
N THR A 455 24.21 62.26 -14.68
CA THR A 455 23.12 62.11 -15.65
C THR A 455 22.10 63.25 -15.59
N TRP A 456 22.21 64.15 -14.62
CA TRP A 456 21.37 65.34 -14.46
C TRP A 456 22.08 66.67 -14.79
N MET A 457 23.40 66.67 -14.99
CA MET A 457 24.12 67.70 -15.75
C MET A 457 24.23 67.27 -17.22
#